data_AF-A0A962QQJ6-F1
#
_entry.id   AF-A0A962QQJ6-F1
#
_cell.length_a   1.000
_cell.length_b   1.000
_cell.length_c   1.000
_cell.angle_alpha   90.00
_cell.angle_beta   90.00
_cell.angle_gamma   90.00
#
_symmetry.space_group_name_H-M   'P 1'
#
loop_
_entity.id
_entity.type
_entity.pdbx_description
1 polymer ?
#
loop_
_entity_poly.entity_id
_entity_poly.type
_entity_poly.pdbx_seq_one_letter_code
_entity_poly.pdbx_strand_id
1 'polypeptide(L)'
;MWISGLLLTIAVVWALAYWGAGTGVWIAALAVGLTVFTLGTAVTWYVAIPAWLLSAAAVLLLGVPRIRRRYVTAPLFQQFRKVMPPMSQTEQEALEAGSVWWDAELFTGRPDWQRLLNLPKPHLSQDERAFLDEQTDTLCHLLDDWRITHEDRDLSPEAWRYIKEQGFFGLIIPQEYGGKGFSALAHSEVVMKLASR
;
A
#
# COMPACT_ATOMS: atom_id res chain seq x y z
N MET A 1 -3.17 -41.80 19.50
CA MET A 1 -4.30 -40.91 19.85
C MET A 1 -3.88 -39.47 20.13
N TRP A 2 -2.76 -39.22 20.82
CA TRP A 2 -2.32 -37.84 21.14
C TRP A 2 -1.80 -37.04 19.93
N ILE A 3 -1.03 -37.66 19.05
CA ILE A 3 -0.45 -37.01 17.86
C ILE A 3 -1.54 -36.57 16.88
N SER A 4 -2.55 -37.42 16.63
CA SER A 4 -3.68 -37.09 15.77
C SER A 4 -4.52 -35.92 16.31
N GLY A 5 -4.68 -35.83 17.63
CA GLY A 5 -5.36 -34.70 18.27
C GLY A 5 -4.59 -33.39 18.12
N LEU A 6 -3.27 -33.43 18.28
CA LEU A 6 -2.39 -32.26 18.08
C LEU A 6 -2.39 -31.77 16.62
N LEU A 7 -2.35 -32.69 15.65
CA LEU A 7 -2.42 -32.32 14.24
C LEU A 7 -3.77 -31.67 13.89
N LEU A 8 -4.86 -32.18 14.47
CA LEU A 8 -6.19 -31.60 14.27
C LEU A 8 -6.28 -30.19 14.84
N THR A 9 -5.77 -29.94 16.05
CA THR A 9 -5.81 -28.60 16.64
C THR A 9 -4.97 -27.60 15.85
N ILE A 10 -3.79 -28.01 15.40
CA ILE A 10 -2.95 -27.18 14.52
C ILE A 10 -3.69 -26.86 13.22
N ALA A 11 -4.33 -27.85 12.59
CA ALA A 11 -5.09 -27.66 11.35
C ALA A 11 -6.27 -26.69 11.54
N VAL A 12 -7.01 -26.81 12.65
CA VAL A 12 -8.12 -25.89 12.96
C VAL A 12 -7.61 -24.47 13.19
N VAL A 13 -6.54 -24.29 13.97
CA VAL A 13 -5.91 -22.98 14.20
C VAL A 13 -5.45 -22.38 12.86
N TRP A 14 -4.79 -23.17 12.01
CA TRP A 14 -4.36 -22.75 10.69
C TRP A 14 -5.53 -22.33 9.80
N ALA A 15 -6.60 -23.12 9.74
CA ALA A 15 -7.78 -22.81 8.94
C ALA A 15 -8.46 -21.50 9.39
N LEU A 16 -8.63 -21.33 10.71
CA LEU A 16 -9.21 -20.11 11.29
C LEU A 16 -8.34 -18.87 11.02
N ALA A 17 -7.02 -19.03 11.07
CA ALA A 17 -6.07 -17.97 10.76
C ALA A 17 -6.09 -17.61 9.26
N TYR A 18 -6.07 -18.62 8.39
CA TYR A 18 -6.09 -18.44 6.94
C TYR A 18 -7.34 -17.71 6.45
N TRP A 19 -8.50 -17.97 7.06
CA TRP A 19 -9.76 -17.31 6.70
C TRP A 19 -9.97 -15.97 7.42
N GLY A 20 -9.01 -15.54 8.25
CA GLY A 20 -9.12 -14.29 9.00
C GLY A 20 -10.35 -14.26 9.92
N ALA A 21 -10.61 -15.37 10.62
CA ALA A 21 -11.80 -15.53 11.45
C ALA A 21 -11.87 -14.45 12.56
N GLY A 22 -13.07 -13.94 12.80
CA GLY A 22 -13.30 -12.91 13.82
C GLY A 22 -13.03 -13.40 15.24
N THR A 23 -12.82 -12.47 16.18
CA THR A 23 -12.50 -12.77 17.59
C THR A 23 -13.53 -13.70 18.25
N GLY A 24 -14.82 -13.58 17.91
CA GLY A 24 -15.86 -14.47 18.43
C GLY A 24 -15.70 -15.94 18.03
N VAL A 25 -15.26 -16.19 16.80
CA VAL A 25 -15.01 -17.56 16.30
C VAL A 25 -13.82 -18.18 17.02
N TRP A 26 -12.75 -17.40 17.26
CA TRP A 26 -11.61 -17.84 18.07
C TRP A 26 -11.99 -18.19 19.51
N ILE A 27 -12.83 -17.37 20.14
CA ILE A 27 -13.34 -17.63 21.50
C ILE A 27 -14.16 -18.92 21.52
N ALA A 28 -15.06 -19.10 20.54
CA ALA A 28 -15.88 -20.30 20.43
C ALA A 28 -15.02 -21.56 20.20
N ALA A 29 -14.04 -21.49 19.30
CA ALA A 29 -13.11 -22.60 19.02
C ALA A 29 -12.29 -22.98 20.27
N LEU A 30 -11.80 -21.99 21.02
CA LEU A 30 -11.08 -22.21 22.28
C LEU A 30 -11.98 -22.86 23.33
N ALA A 31 -13.20 -22.35 23.51
CA ALA A 31 -14.16 -22.88 24.47
C ALA A 31 -14.53 -24.33 24.15
N VAL A 32 -14.88 -24.63 22.89
CA VAL A 32 -15.18 -26.00 22.44
C VAL A 32 -13.97 -26.92 22.62
N GLY A 33 -12.77 -26.47 22.24
CA GLY A 33 -11.54 -27.25 22.43
C GLY A 33 -11.28 -27.59 23.90
N LEU A 34 -11.44 -26.64 24.80
CA LEU A 34 -11.30 -26.85 26.25
C LEU A 34 -12.38 -27.78 26.82
N THR A 35 -13.63 -27.65 26.39
CA THR A 35 -14.72 -28.54 26.81
C THR A 35 -14.46 -29.98 26.35
N VAL A 36 -14.07 -30.18 25.08
CA VAL A 36 -13.74 -31.51 24.55
C VAL A 36 -12.53 -32.09 25.26
N PHE A 37 -11.50 -31.28 25.54
CA PHE A 37 -10.34 -31.74 26.29
C PHE A 37 -10.70 -32.16 27.71
N THR A 38 -11.47 -31.35 28.44
CA THR A 38 -11.85 -31.63 29.84
C THR A 38 -12.83 -32.78 30.00
N LEU A 39 -13.72 -33.04 29.03
CA LEU A 39 -14.64 -34.18 29.05
C LEU A 39 -14.01 -35.46 28.46
N GLY A 40 -13.17 -35.31 27.43
CA GLY A 40 -12.55 -36.42 26.71
C GLY A 40 -11.30 -36.98 27.39
N THR A 41 -10.75 -36.27 28.38
CA THR A 41 -9.66 -36.74 29.22
C THR A 41 -10.11 -36.69 30.68
N ALA A 42 -9.74 -37.68 31.50
CA ALA A 42 -10.04 -37.69 32.93
C ALA A 42 -9.14 -36.69 33.70
N VAL A 43 -9.10 -35.44 33.23
CA VAL A 43 -8.34 -34.36 33.84
C VAL A 43 -9.00 -34.02 35.18
N THR A 44 -8.16 -33.93 36.20
CA THR A 44 -8.59 -33.64 37.55
C THR A 44 -9.04 -32.19 37.69
N TRP A 45 -9.99 -31.95 38.59
CA TRP A 45 -10.63 -30.65 38.79
C TRP A 45 -9.62 -29.54 39.13
N TYR A 46 -8.54 -29.86 39.86
CA TYR A 46 -7.51 -28.90 40.25
C TYR A 46 -6.63 -28.45 39.07
N VAL A 47 -6.66 -29.14 37.93
CA VAL A 47 -6.03 -28.72 36.67
C VAL A 47 -7.04 -28.03 35.76
N ALA A 48 -8.26 -28.57 35.69
CA ALA A 48 -9.33 -28.03 34.84
C ALA A 48 -9.74 -26.61 35.26
N ILE A 49 -9.94 -26.35 36.56
CA ILE A 49 -10.40 -25.04 37.05
C ILE A 49 -9.40 -23.92 36.72
N PRO A 50 -8.09 -24.03 37.03
CA PRO A 50 -7.12 -23.02 36.63
C PRO A 50 -7.05 -22.81 35.11
N ALA A 51 -7.14 -23.89 34.31
CA ALA A 51 -7.09 -23.79 32.85
C ALA A 51 -8.29 -22.97 32.29
N TRP A 52 -9.50 -23.22 32.81
CA TRP A 52 -10.69 -22.44 32.45
C TRP A 52 -10.59 -20.99 32.91
N LEU A 53 -10.10 -20.73 34.12
CA LEU A 53 -9.92 -19.37 34.63
C LEU A 53 -8.90 -18.57 33.83
N LEU A 54 -7.74 -19.16 33.50
CA LEU A 54 -6.72 -18.52 32.68
C LEU A 54 -7.24 -18.23 31.26
N SER A 55 -7.99 -19.16 30.68
CA SER A 55 -8.59 -18.99 29.36
C SER A 55 -9.65 -17.89 29.36
N ALA A 56 -10.51 -17.84 30.38
CA ALA A 56 -11.49 -16.77 30.55
C ALA A 56 -10.82 -15.40 30.74
N ALA A 57 -9.75 -15.32 31.54
CA ALA A 57 -8.98 -14.11 31.71
C ALA A 57 -8.31 -13.65 30.40
N ALA A 58 -7.75 -14.59 29.62
CA ALA A 58 -7.20 -14.29 28.30
C ALA A 58 -8.27 -13.79 27.32
N VAL A 59 -9.45 -14.41 27.30
CA VAL A 59 -10.60 -13.98 26.49
C VAL A 59 -11.09 -12.59 26.91
N LEU A 60 -11.11 -12.28 28.21
CA LEU A 60 -11.45 -10.94 28.68
C LEU A 60 -10.42 -9.90 28.23
N LEU A 61 -9.13 -10.21 28.36
CA LEU A 61 -8.03 -9.31 28.05
C LEU A 61 -7.85 -9.08 26.54
N LEU A 62 -7.95 -10.13 25.72
CA LEU A 62 -7.75 -10.08 24.26
C LEU A 62 -9.05 -9.94 23.48
N GLY A 63 -10.16 -10.43 24.00
CA GLY A 63 -11.46 -10.43 23.33
C GLY A 63 -12.19 -9.11 23.40
N VAL A 64 -12.08 -8.38 24.52
CA VAL A 64 -12.77 -7.10 24.72
C VAL A 64 -11.94 -5.95 24.14
N PRO A 65 -12.43 -5.25 23.09
CA PRO A 65 -11.62 -4.24 22.38
C PRO A 65 -11.10 -3.11 23.28
N ARG A 66 -11.92 -2.66 24.24
CA ARG A 66 -11.53 -1.58 25.17
C ARG A 66 -10.36 -1.98 26.08
N ILE A 67 -10.39 -3.20 26.61
CA ILE A 67 -9.35 -3.72 27.51
C ILE A 67 -8.09 -4.02 26.70
N ARG A 68 -8.23 -4.76 25.59
CA ARG A 68 -7.13 -5.07 24.67
C ARG A 68 -6.40 -3.80 24.23
N ARG A 69 -7.14 -2.77 23.81
CA ARG A 69 -6.52 -1.52 23.33
C ARG A 69 -5.71 -0.82 24.41
N ARG A 70 -6.22 -0.77 25.65
CA ARG A 70 -5.56 -0.07 26.76
C ARG A 70 -4.32 -0.81 27.27
N TYR A 71 -4.40 -2.13 27.42
CA TYR A 71 -3.36 -2.90 28.12
C TYR A 71 -2.42 -3.68 27.19
N VAL A 72 -2.81 -3.93 25.94
CA VAL A 72 -2.01 -4.71 24.99
C VAL A 72 -1.59 -3.82 23.81
N THR A 73 -2.56 -3.27 23.07
CA THR A 73 -2.26 -2.59 21.80
C THR A 73 -1.55 -1.25 22.00
N ALA A 74 -2.00 -0.40 22.92
CA ALA A 74 -1.39 0.91 23.17
C ALA A 74 0.09 0.85 23.62
N PRO A 75 0.48 0.04 24.62
CA PRO A 75 1.89 -0.05 25.02
C PRO A 75 2.76 -0.67 23.91
N LEU A 76 2.27 -1.68 23.21
CA LEU A 76 2.97 -2.27 22.06
C LEU A 76 3.19 -1.22 20.96
N PHE A 77 2.16 -0.42 20.65
CA PHE A 77 2.26 0.65 19.67
C PHE A 77 3.24 1.75 20.10
N GLN A 78 3.26 2.13 21.38
CA GLN A 78 4.25 3.08 21.89
C GLN A 78 5.69 2.61 21.70
N GLN A 79 5.94 1.30 21.89
CA GLN A 79 7.25 0.72 21.65
C GLN A 79 7.60 0.68 20.16
N PHE A 80 6.65 0.27 19.32
CA PHE A 80 6.83 0.28 17.86
C PHE A 80 7.13 1.69 17.32
N ARG A 81 6.44 2.71 17.85
CA ARG A 81 6.66 4.11 17.48
C ARG A 81 8.07 4.62 17.76
N LYS A 82 8.80 4.01 18.69
CA LYS A 82 10.22 4.37 18.96
C LYS A 82 11.17 3.91 17.86
N VAL A 83 10.78 2.90 17.08
CA VAL A 83 11.61 2.29 16.02
C VAL A 83 11.28 2.90 14.65
N MET A 84 10.07 3.45 14.48
CA MET A 84 9.70 4.12 13.24
C MET A 84 10.45 5.46 13.10
N PRO A 85 11.09 5.73 11.94
CA PRO A 85 11.69 7.03 11.68
C PRO A 85 10.60 8.12 11.64
N PRO A 86 10.90 9.34 12.13
CA PRO A 86 9.99 10.46 11.97
C PRO A 86 9.90 10.84 10.49
N MET A 87 8.68 11.00 9.98
CA MET A 87 8.43 11.50 8.64
C MET A 87 8.73 13.01 8.60
N SER A 88 9.54 13.45 7.63
CA SER A 88 9.80 14.87 7.43
C SER A 88 8.59 15.57 6.79
N GLN A 89 8.45 16.88 6.98
CA GLN A 89 7.34 17.64 6.36
C GLN A 89 7.36 17.51 4.83
N THR A 90 8.54 17.55 4.21
CA THR A 90 8.67 17.43 2.75
C THR A 90 8.36 16.03 2.23
N GLU A 91 8.71 14.98 2.97
CA GLU A 91 8.34 13.60 2.63
C GLU A 91 6.83 13.38 2.76
N GLN A 92 6.20 14.01 3.77
CA GLN A 92 4.76 13.99 3.95
C GLN A 92 4.05 14.69 2.79
N GLU A 93 4.46 15.91 2.45
CA GLU A 93 3.90 16.65 1.32
C GLU A 93 4.06 15.89 0.00
N ALA A 94 5.21 15.23 -0.21
CA ALA A 94 5.44 14.42 -1.41
C ALA A 94 4.52 13.19 -1.48
N LEU A 95 4.29 12.52 -0.34
CA LEU A 95 3.37 11.38 -0.28
C LEU A 95 1.90 11.80 -0.40
N GLU A 96 1.52 12.94 0.16
CA GLU A 96 0.16 13.49 0.05
C GLU A 96 -0.13 14.05 -1.35
N ALA A 97 0.88 14.58 -2.04
CA ALA A 97 0.77 14.99 -3.45
C ALA A 97 0.64 13.80 -4.42
N GLY A 98 1.00 12.59 -3.98
CA GLY A 98 0.85 11.37 -4.73
C GLY A 98 -0.61 10.87 -4.75
N SER A 99 -1.00 10.20 -5.83
CA SER A 99 -2.26 9.47 -5.89
C SER A 99 -2.07 8.02 -5.46
N VAL A 100 -3.02 7.50 -4.67
CA VAL A 100 -3.09 6.08 -4.39
C VAL A 100 -3.48 5.31 -5.64
N TRP A 101 -2.70 4.28 -6.02
CA TRP A 101 -2.94 3.53 -7.25
C TRP A 101 -3.27 2.05 -6.96
N TRP A 102 -2.56 1.09 -7.56
CA TRP A 102 -2.80 -0.34 -7.33
C TRP A 102 -2.21 -0.85 -6.02
N ASP A 103 -1.19 -0.16 -5.49
CA ASP A 103 -0.39 -0.55 -4.34
C ASP A 103 -1.22 -0.55 -3.04
N ALA A 104 -2.14 0.41 -2.87
CA ALA A 104 -3.04 0.39 -1.72
C ALA A 104 -3.93 -0.85 -1.66
N GLU A 105 -4.38 -1.36 -2.82
CA GLU A 105 -5.17 -2.59 -2.87
C GLU A 105 -4.38 -3.76 -2.26
N LEU A 106 -3.08 -3.83 -2.54
CA LEU A 106 -2.17 -4.82 -1.97
C LEU A 106 -1.96 -4.61 -0.45
N PHE A 107 -1.76 -3.36 -0.02
CA PHE A 107 -1.49 -3.03 1.38
C PHE A 107 -2.71 -3.17 2.30
N THR A 108 -3.93 -3.29 1.76
CA THR A 108 -5.13 -3.59 2.57
C THR A 108 -5.14 -5.00 3.17
N GLY A 109 -4.29 -5.91 2.66
CA GLY A 109 -4.24 -7.32 3.08
C GLY A 109 -5.38 -8.18 2.54
N ARG A 110 -6.31 -7.61 1.76
CA ARG A 110 -7.39 -8.33 1.06
C ARG A 110 -7.61 -7.74 -0.33
N PRO A 111 -6.63 -7.84 -1.24
CA PRO A 111 -6.72 -7.21 -2.55
C PRO A 111 -7.85 -7.79 -3.41
N ASP A 112 -8.61 -6.93 -4.08
CA ASP A 112 -9.49 -7.33 -5.16
C ASP A 112 -8.68 -7.68 -6.42
N TRP A 113 -8.39 -8.98 -6.58
CA TRP A 113 -7.66 -9.49 -7.72
C TRP A 113 -8.38 -9.27 -9.05
N GLN A 114 -9.71 -9.26 -9.06
CA GLN A 114 -10.47 -9.04 -10.29
C GLN A 114 -10.30 -7.59 -10.75
N ARG A 115 -10.30 -6.63 -9.82
CA ARG A 115 -9.97 -5.24 -10.14
C ARG A 115 -8.55 -5.09 -10.69
N LEU A 116 -7.56 -5.70 -10.03
CA LEU A 116 -6.15 -5.59 -10.41
C LEU A 116 -5.87 -6.20 -11.79
N LEU A 117 -6.45 -7.38 -12.09
CA LEU A 117 -6.28 -8.05 -13.38
C LEU A 117 -7.01 -7.35 -14.52
N ASN A 118 -8.05 -6.56 -14.21
CA ASN A 118 -8.82 -5.80 -15.20
C ASN A 118 -8.39 -4.32 -15.30
N LEU A 119 -7.23 -3.94 -14.74
CA LEU A 119 -6.70 -2.59 -14.93
C LEU A 119 -6.47 -2.34 -16.42
N PRO A 120 -7.11 -1.32 -17.02
CA PRO A 120 -6.97 -1.05 -18.44
C PRO A 120 -5.55 -0.60 -18.75
N LYS A 121 -5.04 -0.98 -19.93
CA LYS A 121 -3.80 -0.42 -20.44
C LYS A 121 -3.98 1.10 -20.64
N PRO A 122 -3.06 1.94 -20.15
CA PRO A 122 -3.16 3.38 -20.39
C PRO A 122 -2.92 3.66 -21.88
N HIS A 123 -3.68 4.59 -22.43
CA HIS A 123 -3.60 5.03 -23.82
C HIS A 123 -3.51 6.55 -23.87
N LEU A 124 -2.72 7.06 -24.81
CA LEU A 124 -2.65 8.49 -25.09
C LEU A 124 -3.95 8.94 -25.78
N SER A 125 -4.48 10.08 -25.34
CA SER A 125 -5.52 10.77 -26.08
C SER A 125 -4.99 11.29 -27.43
N GLN A 126 -5.90 11.70 -28.32
CA GLN A 126 -5.50 12.27 -29.61
C GLN A 126 -4.63 13.53 -29.42
N ASP A 127 -5.01 14.40 -28.47
CA ASP A 127 -4.30 15.65 -28.20
C ASP A 127 -2.92 15.39 -27.58
N GLU A 128 -2.82 14.42 -26.66
CA GLU A 128 -1.55 14.01 -26.06
C GLU A 128 -0.60 13.41 -27.10
N ARG A 129 -1.14 12.58 -28.00
CA ARG A 129 -0.36 12.00 -29.09
C ARG A 129 0.13 13.06 -30.07
N ALA A 130 -0.74 13.99 -30.46
CA ALA A 130 -0.36 15.12 -31.31
C ALA A 130 0.74 15.97 -30.64
N PHE A 131 0.64 16.24 -29.34
CA PHE A 131 1.67 16.97 -28.61
C PHE A 131 3.02 16.22 -28.57
N LEU A 132 2.99 14.91 -28.36
CA LEU A 132 4.18 14.06 -28.36
C LEU A 132 4.84 14.01 -29.75
N ASP A 133 4.02 13.90 -30.80
CA ASP A 133 4.51 13.70 -32.16
C ASP A 133 4.94 15.02 -32.82
N GLU A 134 4.33 16.15 -32.46
CA GLU A 134 4.61 17.45 -33.08
C GLU A 134 5.45 18.35 -32.17
N GLN A 135 4.92 18.73 -31.00
CA GLN A 135 5.56 19.74 -30.16
C GLN A 135 6.83 19.19 -29.50
N THR A 136 6.78 17.94 -29.03
CA THR A 136 7.95 17.31 -28.41
C THR A 136 9.02 17.01 -29.45
N ASP A 137 8.65 16.61 -30.67
CA ASP A 137 9.63 16.39 -31.74
C ASP A 137 10.30 17.70 -32.19
N THR A 138 9.53 18.78 -32.31
CA THR A 138 10.06 20.12 -32.57
C THR A 138 11.05 20.53 -31.47
N LEU A 139 10.72 20.30 -30.20
CA LEU A 139 11.66 20.57 -29.10
C LEU A 139 12.93 19.71 -29.23
N CYS A 140 12.82 18.42 -29.53
CA CYS A 140 13.98 17.56 -29.77
C CYS A 140 14.91 18.11 -30.87
N HIS A 141 14.36 18.75 -31.91
CA HIS A 141 15.17 19.36 -32.97
C HIS A 141 15.84 20.69 -32.56
N LEU A 142 15.31 21.37 -31.54
CA LEU A 142 15.89 22.60 -30.99
C LEU A 142 17.00 22.33 -29.96
N LEU A 143 17.08 21.09 -29.45
CA LEU A 143 18.05 20.68 -28.44
C LEU A 143 19.30 20.10 -29.09
N ASP A 144 20.46 20.52 -28.60
CA ASP A 144 21.78 19.96 -28.92
C ASP A 144 22.48 19.59 -27.61
N ASP A 145 22.48 18.30 -27.30
CA ASP A 145 22.95 17.77 -26.02
C ASP A 145 24.43 18.08 -25.75
N TRP A 146 25.28 18.00 -26.77
CA TRP A 146 26.71 18.29 -26.59
C TRP A 146 26.90 19.76 -26.23
N ARG A 147 26.26 20.65 -26.98
CA ARG A 147 26.35 22.09 -26.76
C ARG A 147 25.79 22.50 -25.40
N ILE A 148 24.62 21.97 -25.03
CA ILE A 148 23.98 22.24 -23.73
C ILE A 148 24.87 21.81 -22.58
N THR A 149 25.45 20.61 -22.65
CA THR A 149 26.19 20.04 -21.51
C THR A 149 27.65 20.50 -21.43
N HIS A 150 28.34 20.70 -22.56
CA HIS A 150 29.78 20.95 -22.60
C HIS A 150 30.15 22.41 -22.90
N GLU A 151 29.35 23.13 -23.69
CA GLU A 151 29.67 24.50 -24.11
C GLU A 151 28.90 25.54 -23.29
N ASP A 152 27.57 25.58 -23.46
CA ASP A 152 26.72 26.64 -22.94
C ASP A 152 26.35 26.42 -21.46
N ARG A 153 26.36 25.15 -20.99
CA ARG A 153 25.91 24.72 -19.65
C ARG A 153 24.50 25.18 -19.30
N ASP A 154 23.69 25.43 -20.32
CA ASP A 154 22.31 25.88 -20.25
C ASP A 154 21.62 25.56 -21.59
N LEU A 155 20.29 25.66 -21.62
CA LEU A 155 19.51 25.59 -22.84
C LEU A 155 19.63 26.89 -23.64
N SER A 156 19.52 26.78 -24.97
CA SER A 156 19.48 27.96 -25.83
C SER A 156 18.27 28.86 -25.48
N PRO A 157 18.36 30.18 -25.67
CA PRO A 157 17.21 31.07 -25.45
C PRO A 157 15.98 30.69 -26.28
N GLU A 158 16.19 30.12 -27.46
CA GLU A 158 15.13 29.61 -28.32
C GLU A 158 14.43 28.40 -27.72
N ALA A 159 15.19 27.40 -27.23
CA ALA A 159 14.62 26.24 -26.55
C ALA A 159 13.86 26.67 -25.29
N TRP A 160 14.45 27.54 -24.45
CA TRP A 160 13.79 28.08 -23.27
C TRP A 160 12.46 28.76 -23.60
N ARG A 161 12.42 29.59 -24.65
CA ARG A 161 11.21 30.26 -25.11
C ARG A 161 10.16 29.24 -25.55
N TYR A 162 10.55 28.29 -26.39
CA TYR A 162 9.64 27.27 -26.92
C TYR A 162 9.02 26.40 -25.81
N ILE A 163 9.82 25.95 -24.84
CA ILE A 163 9.36 25.16 -23.69
C ILE A 163 8.27 25.91 -22.90
N LYS A 164 8.47 27.21 -22.67
CA LYS A 164 7.50 28.06 -21.97
C LYS A 164 6.23 28.30 -22.79
N GLU A 165 6.37 28.65 -24.07
CA GLU A 165 5.24 28.97 -24.95
C GLU A 165 4.33 27.75 -25.20
N GLN A 166 4.92 26.56 -25.36
CA GLN A 166 4.16 25.33 -25.59
C GLN A 166 3.63 24.68 -24.30
N GLY A 167 4.06 25.17 -23.12
CA GLY A 167 3.53 24.72 -21.83
C GLY A 167 4.13 23.41 -21.31
N PHE A 168 5.38 23.10 -21.63
CA PHE A 168 6.05 21.88 -21.18
C PHE A 168 6.22 21.80 -19.65
N PHE A 169 6.23 22.93 -18.93
CA PHE A 169 6.27 22.94 -17.46
C PHE A 169 4.94 22.63 -16.79
N GLY A 170 3.84 22.61 -17.55
CA GLY A 170 2.49 22.45 -17.04
C GLY A 170 1.76 21.23 -17.61
N LEU A 171 2.47 20.19 -18.04
CA LEU A 171 1.86 19.04 -18.73
C LEU A 171 0.75 18.40 -17.89
N ILE A 172 1.02 18.08 -16.62
CA ILE A 172 0.06 17.42 -15.73
C ILE A 172 -0.82 18.40 -14.93
N ILE A 173 -0.55 19.71 -15.02
CA ILE A 173 -1.30 20.72 -14.28
C ILE A 173 -2.71 20.81 -14.90
N PRO A 174 -3.79 20.81 -14.10
CA PRO A 174 -5.15 20.95 -14.61
C PRO A 174 -5.33 22.21 -15.47
N GLN A 175 -6.19 22.12 -16.49
CA GLN A 175 -6.45 23.22 -17.42
C GLN A 175 -7.02 24.47 -16.74
N GLU A 176 -7.75 24.30 -15.63
CA GLU A 176 -8.27 25.40 -14.81
C GLU A 176 -7.17 26.30 -14.20
N TYR A 177 -5.96 25.77 -14.02
CA TYR A 177 -4.78 26.53 -13.56
C TYR A 177 -3.85 26.92 -14.72
N GLY A 178 -4.28 26.76 -15.98
CA GLY A 178 -3.49 27.08 -17.16
C GLY A 178 -2.49 25.99 -17.59
N GLY A 179 -2.61 24.77 -17.07
CA GLY A 179 -1.84 23.62 -17.54
C GLY A 179 -2.47 22.91 -18.73
N LYS A 180 -1.88 21.78 -19.17
CA LYS A 180 -2.41 20.96 -20.28
C LYS A 180 -3.40 19.89 -19.81
N GLY A 181 -3.31 19.46 -18.55
CA GLY A 181 -4.15 18.40 -17.97
C GLY A 181 -3.87 17.02 -18.58
N PHE A 182 -2.65 16.77 -19.05
CA PHE A 182 -2.26 15.49 -19.62
C PHE A 182 -2.09 14.41 -18.57
N SER A 183 -2.29 13.17 -19.01
CA SER A 183 -2.12 11.96 -18.23
C SER A 183 -0.67 11.73 -17.82
N ALA A 184 -0.48 10.94 -16.76
CA ALA A 184 0.85 10.50 -16.34
C ALA A 184 1.61 9.74 -17.44
N LEU A 185 0.88 9.01 -18.31
CA LEU A 185 1.46 8.34 -19.47
C LEU A 185 2.05 9.37 -20.45
N ALA A 186 1.27 10.38 -20.84
CA ALA A 186 1.73 11.42 -21.75
C ALA A 186 2.96 12.16 -21.19
N HIS A 187 2.96 12.51 -19.91
CA HIS A 187 4.11 13.12 -19.26
C HIS A 187 5.36 12.22 -19.33
N SER A 188 5.22 10.93 -19.00
CA SER A 188 6.33 9.96 -19.08
C SER A 188 6.85 9.79 -20.50
N GLU A 189 5.97 9.71 -21.51
CA GLU A 189 6.36 9.55 -22.91
C GLU A 189 7.10 10.78 -23.44
N VAL A 190 6.66 12.00 -23.08
CA VAL A 190 7.34 13.25 -23.46
C VAL A 190 8.75 13.29 -22.85
N VAL A 191 8.88 13.01 -21.55
CA VAL A 191 10.18 13.00 -20.87
C VAL A 191 11.09 11.92 -21.45
N MET A 192 10.57 10.72 -21.69
CA MET A 192 11.33 9.62 -22.28
C MET A 192 11.83 9.96 -23.68
N LYS A 193 10.99 10.56 -24.52
CA LYS A 193 11.36 10.98 -25.88
C LYS A 193 12.50 12.02 -25.83
N LEU A 194 12.38 13.02 -24.96
CA LEU A 194 13.41 14.05 -24.78
C LEU A 194 14.74 13.47 -24.26
N ALA A 195 14.69 12.53 -23.31
CA ALA A 195 15.88 11.93 -22.70
C ALA A 195 16.58 10.87 -23.57
N SER A 196 15.93 10.40 -24.64
CA SER A 196 16.48 9.36 -25.53
C SER A 196 17.27 9.90 -26.73
N ARG A 197 17.27 11.22 -26.91
CA ARG A 197 18.02 11.93 -27.95
C ARG A 197 19.42 12.27 -27.43
#